data_AF-A0A4Q3WYF2-F1
#
_entry.id   AF-A0A4Q3WYF2-F1
#
_cell.length_a   1.000
_cell.length_b   1.000
_cell.length_c   1.000
_cell.angle_alpha   90.00
_cell.angle_beta   90.00
_cell.angle_gamma   90.00
#
_symmetry.space_group_name_H-M   'P 1'
#
loop_
_entity.id
_entity.type
_entity.pdbx_description
1 polymer ?
#
loop_
_entity_poly.entity_id
_entity_poly.type
_entity_poly.pdbx_seq_one_letter_code
_entity_poly.pdbx_strand_id
1 'polypeptide(L)'
;MVCVYCVSHAPAILTLNIPGYEGKNSALLLFFMIVTQLNDVLQYVWGKLMGKRPIAPKISPNKTWEGFIGGTVCASLIGAALWWATPFRPWQAGAFSLLITLMGFLGGLTMSAIKRDRGVKDFGTTLQGHGGFLDRVDSVCFAAPVFFHFVRYFYANGNF
;
A
#
# COMPACT_ATOMS: atom_id res chain seq x y z
N MET A 1 8.43 7.40 -15.73
CA MET A 1 7.38 6.72 -16.52
C MET A 1 6.68 5.62 -15.73
N VAL A 2 7.38 4.59 -15.23
CA VAL A 2 6.76 3.47 -14.48
C VAL A 2 5.94 3.94 -13.27
N CYS A 3 6.46 4.84 -12.41
CA CYS A 3 5.71 5.27 -11.23
C CYS A 3 4.43 6.04 -11.58
N VAL A 4 4.45 6.88 -12.62
CA VAL A 4 3.25 7.60 -13.10
C VAL A 4 2.20 6.60 -13.59
N TYR A 5 2.63 5.59 -14.34
CA TYR A 5 1.76 4.51 -14.80
C TYR A 5 1.15 3.72 -13.64
N CYS A 6 1.93 3.36 -12.62
CA CYS A 6 1.36 2.59 -11.52
C CYS A 6 0.45 3.44 -10.63
N VAL A 7 0.80 4.71 -10.39
CA VAL A 7 -0.03 5.63 -9.59
C VAL A 7 -1.34 5.94 -10.30
N SER A 8 -1.38 5.97 -11.64
CA SER A 8 -2.65 6.16 -12.38
C SER A 8 -3.65 5.03 -12.17
N HIS A 9 -3.23 3.87 -11.66
CA HIS A 9 -4.15 2.79 -11.30
C HIS A 9 -4.97 3.07 -10.04
N ALA A 10 -4.51 3.98 -9.16
CA ALA A 10 -5.27 4.39 -7.99
C ALA A 10 -6.58 5.10 -8.39
N PRO A 11 -6.59 6.20 -9.19
CA PRO A 11 -7.84 6.79 -9.66
C PRO A 11 -8.58 5.87 -10.65
N ALA A 12 -7.90 4.95 -11.33
CA ALA A 12 -8.57 3.95 -12.17
C ALA A 12 -9.51 3.02 -11.37
N ILE A 13 -9.32 2.86 -10.05
CA ILE A 13 -10.27 2.14 -9.19
C ILE A 13 -11.67 2.76 -9.27
N LEU A 14 -11.78 4.08 -9.49
CA LEU A 14 -13.05 4.78 -9.63
C LEU A 14 -13.82 4.38 -10.89
N THR A 15 -13.12 3.91 -11.92
CA THR A 15 -13.71 3.52 -13.21
C THR A 15 -14.10 2.04 -13.28
N LEU A 16 -13.85 1.27 -12.21
CA LEU A 16 -14.28 -0.12 -12.14
C LEU A 16 -15.81 -0.22 -12.10
N ASN A 17 -16.38 -1.01 -12.99
CA ASN A 17 -17.78 -1.37 -12.91
C ASN A 17 -17.91 -2.68 -12.12
N ILE A 18 -18.49 -2.60 -10.92
CA ILE A 18 -18.71 -3.75 -10.04
C ILE A 18 -20.23 -3.94 -9.90
N PRO A 19 -20.80 -5.04 -10.40
CA PRO A 19 -22.24 -5.32 -10.30
C PRO A 19 -22.71 -5.24 -8.84
N GLY A 20 -23.74 -4.45 -8.55
CA GLY A 20 -24.29 -4.29 -7.20
C GLY A 20 -23.51 -3.33 -6.27
N TYR A 21 -22.45 -2.69 -6.77
CA TYR A 21 -21.65 -1.71 -6.04
C TYR A 21 -21.42 -0.40 -6.83
N GLU A 22 -22.37 -0.08 -7.71
CA GLU A 22 -22.32 1.12 -8.54
C GLU A 22 -22.41 2.40 -7.68
N GLY A 23 -21.58 3.40 -8.00
CA GLY A 23 -21.55 4.69 -7.30
C GLY A 23 -20.77 4.72 -5.98
N LYS A 24 -20.31 3.57 -5.45
CA LYS A 24 -19.51 3.50 -4.21
C LYS A 24 -18.01 3.27 -4.44
N ASN A 25 -17.54 3.34 -5.67
CA ASN A 25 -16.12 3.16 -6.01
C ASN A 25 -15.18 4.11 -5.26
N SER A 26 -15.66 5.28 -4.84
CA SER A 26 -14.92 6.21 -3.99
C SER A 26 -14.60 5.60 -2.62
N ALA A 27 -15.51 4.83 -2.02
CA ALA A 27 -15.27 4.12 -0.78
C ALA A 27 -14.22 3.01 -0.95
N LEU A 28 -14.17 2.35 -2.12
CA LEU A 28 -13.14 1.37 -2.44
C LEU A 28 -11.75 2.01 -2.59
N LEU A 29 -11.68 3.18 -3.23
CA LEU A 29 -10.44 3.97 -3.30
C LEU A 29 -9.99 4.41 -1.90
N LEU A 30 -10.92 4.90 -1.07
CA LEU A 30 -10.64 5.28 0.32
C LEU A 30 -10.16 4.09 1.14
N PHE A 31 -10.79 2.93 0.99
CA PHE A 31 -10.33 1.68 1.62
C PHE A 31 -8.87 1.38 1.25
N PHE A 32 -8.54 1.41 -0.04
CA PHE A 32 -7.17 1.19 -0.52
C PHE A 32 -6.18 2.22 0.08
N MET A 33 -6.53 3.50 0.08
CA MET A 33 -5.70 4.57 0.63
C MET A 33 -5.52 4.44 2.14
N ILE A 34 -6.58 4.13 2.89
CA ILE A 34 -6.51 3.93 4.34
C ILE A 34 -5.60 2.73 4.64
N VAL A 35 -5.79 1.59 4.00
CA VAL A 35 -4.99 0.39 4.26
C VAL A 35 -3.52 0.60 3.94
N THR A 36 -3.19 1.20 2.79
CA THR A 36 -1.80 1.50 2.39
C THR A 36 -1.13 2.45 3.39
N GLN A 37 -1.75 3.60 3.67
CA GLN A 37 -1.17 4.62 4.53
C GLN A 37 -1.08 4.17 6.00
N LEU A 38 -2.11 3.47 6.48
CA LEU A 38 -2.12 2.93 7.83
C LEU A 38 -1.05 1.85 8.00
N ASN A 39 -0.82 1.02 6.99
CA ASN A 39 0.27 0.06 7.00
C ASN A 39 1.63 0.74 7.14
N ASP A 40 1.90 1.83 6.41
CA ASP A 40 3.18 2.53 6.53
C ASP A 40 3.38 3.11 7.94
N VAL A 41 2.32 3.66 8.54
CA VAL A 41 2.35 4.14 9.93
C VAL A 41 2.56 2.99 10.91
N LEU A 42 1.81 1.90 10.77
CA LEU A 42 1.90 0.75 11.69
C LEU A 42 3.25 0.05 11.59
N GLN A 43 3.81 -0.10 10.38
CA GLN A 43 5.15 -0.65 10.19
C GLN A 43 6.21 0.22 10.88
N TYR A 44 6.06 1.54 10.81
CA TYR A 44 6.94 2.46 11.54
C TYR A 44 6.77 2.36 13.06
N VAL A 45 5.53 2.33 13.55
CA VAL A 45 5.23 2.23 15.00
C VAL A 45 5.74 0.91 15.57
N TRP A 46 5.37 -0.23 14.99
CA TRP A 46 5.87 -1.54 15.42
C TRP A 46 7.38 -1.67 15.23
N GLY A 47 7.92 -1.09 14.16
CA GLY A 47 9.36 -1.05 13.93
C GLY A 47 10.10 -0.26 15.00
N LYS A 48 9.53 0.83 15.52
CA LYS A 48 10.13 1.62 16.59
C LYS A 48 9.95 0.99 17.99
N LEU A 49 8.82 0.32 18.22
CA LEU A 49 8.51 -0.31 19.52
C LEU A 49 9.22 -1.65 19.72
N MET A 50 9.28 -2.48 18.68
CA MET A 50 9.78 -3.87 18.77
C MET A 50 10.89 -4.21 17.77
N GLY A 51 11.29 -3.26 16.92
CA GLY A 51 12.28 -3.53 15.87
C GLY A 51 13.66 -3.83 16.44
N LYS A 52 14.08 -5.10 16.29
CA LYS A 52 15.41 -5.56 16.67
C LYS A 52 16.20 -5.98 15.45
N ARG A 53 15.53 -6.49 14.40
CA ARG A 53 16.18 -7.05 13.21
C ARG A 53 15.88 -6.23 11.96
N PRO A 54 16.81 -5.39 11.47
CA PRO A 54 16.63 -4.66 10.22
C PRO A 54 16.56 -5.65 9.03
N ILE A 55 15.62 -5.41 8.11
CA ILE A 55 15.40 -6.27 6.93
C ILE A 55 16.48 -6.02 5.88
N ALA A 56 16.79 -4.74 5.65
CA ALA A 56 17.73 -4.32 4.61
C ALA A 56 18.63 -3.20 5.12
N PRO A 57 19.61 -3.49 5.99
CA PRO A 57 20.41 -2.46 6.67
C PRO A 57 21.18 -1.54 5.72
N LYS A 58 21.60 -2.03 4.55
CA LYS A 58 22.27 -1.21 3.51
C LYS A 58 21.31 -0.26 2.78
N ILE A 59 20.02 -0.59 2.72
CA ILE A 59 19.00 0.15 1.97
C ILE A 59 18.19 1.07 2.88
N SER A 60 17.59 0.50 3.92
CA SER A 60 16.81 1.21 4.94
C SER A 60 17.05 0.61 6.32
N PRO A 61 17.89 1.24 7.16
CA PRO A 61 18.19 0.75 8.51
C PRO A 61 16.98 0.78 9.45
N ASN A 62 15.97 1.59 9.13
CA ASN A 62 14.77 1.76 9.96
C ASN A 62 13.66 0.73 9.66
N LYS A 63 13.74 -0.04 8.58
CA LYS A 63 12.77 -1.10 8.27
C LYS A 63 13.16 -2.40 8.95
N THR A 64 12.35 -2.87 9.91
CA THR A 64 12.60 -4.08 10.70
C THR A 64 11.61 -5.19 10.40
N TRP A 65 12.02 -6.44 10.59
CA TRP A 65 11.17 -7.63 10.37
C TRP A 65 9.95 -7.61 11.29
N GLU A 66 10.15 -7.20 12.54
CA GLU A 66 9.09 -7.08 13.53
C GLU A 66 8.09 -5.98 13.12
N GLY A 67 8.59 -4.85 12.61
CA GLY A 67 7.75 -3.78 12.08
C GLY A 67 6.95 -4.22 10.86
N PHE A 68 7.58 -4.93 9.92
CA PHE A 68 6.91 -5.46 8.73
C PHE A 68 5.79 -6.44 9.10
N ILE A 69 6.07 -7.45 9.93
CA ILE A 69 5.10 -8.47 10.31
C ILE A 69 3.98 -7.84 11.15
N GLY A 70 4.32 -7.07 12.20
CA GLY A 70 3.34 -6.43 13.07
C GLY A 70 2.46 -5.43 12.33
N GLY A 71 3.07 -4.59 11.48
CA GLY A 71 2.35 -3.63 10.65
C GLY A 71 1.42 -4.30 9.63
N THR A 72 1.93 -5.31 8.92
CA THR A 72 1.15 -6.06 7.93
C THR A 72 -0.05 -6.76 8.57
N VAL A 73 0.15 -7.44 9.70
CA VAL A 73 -0.93 -8.15 10.40
C VAL A 73 -1.97 -7.15 10.93
N CYS A 74 -1.55 -6.08 11.62
CA CYS A 74 -2.48 -5.09 12.14
C CYS A 74 -3.25 -4.37 11.03
N ALA A 75 -2.58 -3.93 9.96
CA ALA A 75 -3.23 -3.28 8.83
C ALA A 75 -4.20 -4.22 8.10
N SER A 76 -3.85 -5.51 7.98
CA SER A 76 -4.75 -6.51 7.38
C SER A 76 -5.99 -6.76 8.22
N LEU A 77 -5.87 -6.79 9.55
CA LEU A 77 -7.00 -6.91 10.47
C LEU A 77 -7.91 -5.67 10.40
N ILE A 78 -7.33 -4.47 10.34
CA ILE A 78 -8.10 -3.23 10.20
C ILE A 78 -8.81 -3.18 8.84
N GLY A 79 -8.13 -3.62 7.78
CA GLY A 79 -8.74 -3.81 6.47
C GLY A 79 -9.89 -4.80 6.48
N ALA A 80 -9.74 -5.94 7.16
CA ALA A 80 -10.85 -6.89 7.34
C ALA A 80 -12.02 -6.28 8.12
N ALA A 81 -11.77 -5.40 9.10
CA ALA A 81 -12.81 -4.68 9.84
C ALA A 81 -13.53 -3.61 8.99
N LEU A 82 -12.87 -3.08 7.96
CA LEU A 82 -13.42 -2.12 6.99
C LEU A 82 -14.25 -2.77 5.87
N TRP A 83 -14.55 -4.06 5.96
CA TRP A 83 -15.29 -4.81 4.93
C TRP A 83 -16.64 -4.17 4.57
N TRP A 84 -17.33 -3.54 5.53
CA TRP A 84 -18.62 -2.86 5.33
C TRP A 84 -18.55 -1.71 4.31
N ALA A 85 -17.37 -1.13 4.12
CA ALA A 85 -17.11 -0.08 3.15
C ALA A 85 -16.72 -0.63 1.77
N THR A 86 -16.71 -1.94 1.56
CA THR A 86 -16.28 -2.61 0.32
C THR A 86 -17.33 -3.61 -0.16
N PRO A 87 -17.33 -4.04 -1.43
CA PRO A 87 -18.19 -5.12 -1.89
C PRO A 87 -17.73 -6.52 -1.42
N PHE A 88 -16.72 -6.60 -0.55
CA PHE A 88 -16.04 -7.83 -0.18
C PHE A 88 -16.57 -8.43 1.12
N ARG A 89 -16.51 -9.76 1.26
CA ARG A 89 -16.67 -10.43 2.56
C ARG A 89 -15.48 -10.10 3.48
N PRO A 90 -15.63 -10.19 4.83
CA PRO A 90 -14.55 -9.86 5.77
C PRO A 90 -13.22 -10.55 5.48
N TRP A 91 -13.25 -11.84 5.10
CA TRP A 91 -12.04 -12.60 4.77
C TRP A 91 -11.39 -12.13 3.45
N GLN A 92 -12.19 -11.71 2.47
CA GLN A 92 -11.69 -11.17 1.20
C GLN A 92 -11.08 -9.78 1.39
N ALA A 93 -11.74 -8.92 2.18
CA ALA A 93 -11.21 -7.61 2.55
C ALA A 93 -9.84 -7.76 3.26
N GLY A 94 -9.74 -8.69 4.22
CA GLY A 94 -8.47 -9.02 4.87
C GLY A 94 -7.40 -9.54 3.91
N ALA A 95 -7.76 -10.44 2.98
CA ALA A 95 -6.84 -10.95 1.97
C ALA A 95 -6.33 -9.86 1.01
N PHE A 96 -7.21 -8.96 0.56
CA PHE A 96 -6.81 -7.80 -0.25
C PHE A 96 -5.93 -6.84 0.53
N SER A 97 -6.23 -6.58 1.80
CA SER A 97 -5.38 -5.75 2.64
C SER A 97 -4.00 -6.35 2.87
N LEU A 98 -3.92 -7.67 3.05
CA LEU A 98 -2.64 -8.37 3.13
C LEU A 98 -1.85 -8.22 1.82
N LEU A 99 -2.50 -8.40 0.68
CA LEU A 99 -1.86 -8.20 -0.62
C LEU A 99 -1.38 -6.75 -0.81
N ILE A 100 -2.19 -5.76 -0.45
CA ILE A 100 -1.85 -4.34 -0.51
C ILE A 100 -0.63 -4.03 0.37
N THR A 101 -0.62 -4.49 1.61
CA THR A 101 0.45 -4.22 2.59
C THR A 101 1.78 -4.86 2.19
N LEU A 102 1.75 -6.08 1.63
CA LEU A 102 2.93 -6.75 1.08
C LEU A 102 3.50 -5.97 -0.12
N MET A 103 2.65 -5.61 -1.08
CA MET A 103 3.09 -4.88 -2.27
C MET A 103 3.57 -3.46 -1.93
N GLY A 104 2.90 -2.79 -1.00
CA GLY A 104 3.32 -1.47 -0.50
C GLY A 104 4.69 -1.53 0.18
N PHE A 105 4.94 -2.57 0.99
CA PHE A 105 6.24 -2.77 1.61
C PHE A 105 7.37 -2.97 0.57
N LEU A 106 7.13 -3.83 -0.43
CA LEU A 106 8.06 -4.08 -1.53
C LEU A 106 8.32 -2.83 -2.36
N GLY A 107 7.28 -2.03 -2.62
CA GLY A 107 7.41 -0.75 -3.31
C GLY A 107 8.31 0.23 -2.56
N GLY A 108 8.10 0.37 -1.24
CA GLY A 108 8.92 1.23 -0.41
C GLY A 108 10.38 0.75 -0.30
N LEU A 109 10.63 -0.57 -0.28
CA LEU A 109 12.00 -1.10 -0.35
C LEU A 109 12.66 -0.83 -1.69
N THR A 110 11.93 -1.01 -2.80
CA THR A 110 12.44 -0.79 -4.15
C THR A 110 12.80 0.67 -4.37
N MET A 111 11.93 1.60 -3.96
CA MET A 111 12.22 3.03 -4.03
C MET A 111 13.41 3.40 -3.13
N SER A 112 13.47 2.85 -1.91
CA SER A 112 14.63 3.05 -1.04
C SER A 112 15.94 2.54 -1.67
N ALA A 113 15.90 1.42 -2.39
CA ALA A 113 17.06 0.87 -3.09
C ALA A 113 17.51 1.79 -4.24
N ILE A 114 16.56 2.28 -5.05
CA ILE A 114 16.82 3.24 -6.13
C ILE A 114 17.47 4.52 -5.59
N LYS A 115 17.03 5.01 -4.43
CA LYS A 115 17.64 6.18 -3.76
C LYS A 115 19.12 5.93 -3.44
N ARG A 116 19.42 4.77 -2.84
CA ARG A 116 20.81 4.39 -2.50
C ARG A 116 21.70 4.22 -3.71
N ASP A 117 21.19 3.61 -4.78
CA ASP A 117 21.93 3.41 -6.02
C ASP A 117 22.34 4.75 -6.66
N ARG A 118 21.47 5.75 -6.57
CA ARG A 118 21.77 7.12 -7.04
C ARG A 118 22.55 7.99 -6.05
N GLY A 119 22.93 7.46 -4.89
CA GLY A 119 23.63 8.21 -3.85
C GLY A 119 22.82 9.35 -3.21
N VAL A 120 21.51 9.41 -3.44
CA VAL A 120 20.62 10.45 -2.88
C VAL A 120 19.78 9.89 -1.74
N LYS A 121 19.52 10.70 -0.71
CA LYS A 121 18.72 10.26 0.44
C LYS A 121 17.22 10.40 0.20
N ASP A 122 16.82 11.44 -0.53
CA ASP A 122 15.42 11.79 -0.84
C ASP A 122 15.30 12.23 -2.31
N PHE A 123 14.18 11.91 -2.96
CA PHE A 123 13.95 12.23 -4.39
C PHE A 123 13.71 13.73 -4.67
N GLY A 124 13.61 14.57 -3.64
CA GLY A 124 13.47 16.02 -3.77
C GLY A 124 13.23 16.73 -2.43
N THR A 125 13.25 18.07 -2.45
CA THR A 125 13.03 18.96 -1.29
C THR A 125 11.65 19.63 -1.31
N THR A 126 10.64 19.00 -1.92
CA THR A 126 9.33 19.62 -2.16
C THR A 126 8.63 20.09 -0.87
N LEU A 127 8.94 19.50 0.29
CA LEU A 127 8.52 19.98 1.61
C LEU A 127 9.75 20.07 2.53
N GLN A 128 10.17 21.28 2.90
CA GLN A 128 11.27 21.50 3.87
C GLN A 128 10.95 20.73 5.17
N GLY A 129 11.70 19.65 5.43
CA GLY A 129 11.64 18.88 6.67
C GLY A 129 10.77 17.60 6.68
N HIS A 130 10.13 17.20 5.58
CA HIS A 130 9.21 16.03 5.56
C HIS A 130 9.50 14.94 4.50
N GLY A 131 10.63 15.01 3.80
CA GLY A 131 10.96 14.11 2.69
C GLY A 131 10.25 14.48 1.39
N GLY A 132 10.47 13.72 0.31
CA GLY A 132 9.82 13.99 -0.97
C GLY A 132 8.38 13.49 -0.99
N PHE A 133 7.48 14.18 -1.70
CA PHE A 133 6.12 13.66 -1.97
C PHE A 133 6.16 12.25 -2.59
N LEU A 134 7.18 11.98 -3.40
CA LEU A 134 7.47 10.67 -3.98
C LEU A 134 7.73 9.56 -2.93
N ASP A 135 8.24 9.90 -1.75
CA ASP A 135 8.45 8.93 -0.66
C ASP A 135 7.15 8.56 0.07
N ARG A 136 6.03 9.25 -0.21
CA ARG A 136 4.69 8.89 0.31
C ARG A 136 3.85 8.12 -0.69
N VAL A 137 4.28 8.13 -1.95
CA VAL A 137 3.59 7.49 -3.07
C VAL A 137 4.29 6.20 -3.48
N ASP A 138 5.41 5.85 -2.85
CA ASP A 138 6.17 4.63 -3.14
C ASP A 138 5.41 3.34 -2.82
N SER A 139 4.73 3.29 -1.67
CA SER A 139 3.87 2.18 -1.26
C SER A 139 2.62 2.09 -2.15
N VAL A 140 2.00 3.23 -2.45
CA VAL A 140 0.85 3.32 -3.37
C VAL A 140 1.22 2.87 -4.78
N CYS A 141 2.41 3.24 -5.26
CA CYS A 141 2.89 2.94 -6.61
C CYS A 141 2.93 1.43 -6.87
N PHE A 142 3.32 0.60 -5.91
CA PHE A 142 3.30 -0.85 -6.13
C PHE A 142 1.96 -1.50 -5.78
N ALA A 143 1.26 -0.99 -4.76
CA ALA A 143 0.00 -1.59 -4.35
C ALA A 143 -1.17 -1.30 -5.31
N ALA A 144 -1.22 -0.11 -5.91
CA ALA A 144 -2.32 0.33 -6.77
C ALA A 144 -2.56 -0.56 -8.00
N PRO A 145 -1.57 -0.89 -8.86
CA PRO A 145 -1.81 -1.71 -10.04
C PRO A 145 -2.23 -3.13 -9.66
N VAL A 146 -1.64 -3.71 -8.61
CA VAL A 146 -1.98 -5.07 -8.18
C VAL A 146 -3.41 -5.10 -7.64
N PHE A 147 -3.78 -4.16 -6.77
CA PHE A 147 -5.14 -4.08 -6.24
C PHE A 147 -6.18 -3.87 -7.36
N PHE A 148 -5.94 -2.91 -8.27
CA PHE A 148 -6.85 -2.65 -9.39
C PHE A 148 -7.08 -3.90 -10.25
N HIS A 149 -6.02 -4.59 -10.67
CA HIS A 149 -6.15 -5.77 -11.55
C HIS A 149 -6.85 -6.92 -10.85
N PHE A 150 -6.56 -7.14 -9.57
CA PHE A 150 -7.23 -8.16 -8.78
C PHE A 150 -8.73 -7.88 -8.63
N VAL A 151 -9.11 -6.66 -8.23
CA VAL A 151 -10.54 -6.30 -8.11
C VAL A 151 -11.23 -6.41 -9.47
N ARG A 152 -10.60 -5.93 -10.54
CA ARG A 152 -11.14 -6.06 -11.90
C ARG A 152 -11.38 -7.52 -12.29
N TYR A 153 -10.39 -8.38 -12.06
CA TYR A 153 -10.47 -9.78 -12.48
C TYR A 153 -11.54 -10.56 -11.71
N PHE A 154 -11.63 -10.37 -10.39
CA PHE A 154 -12.55 -11.13 -9.56
C PHE A 154 -13.97 -10.55 -9.54
N TYR A 155 -14.15 -9.23 -9.62
CA TYR A 155 -15.45 -8.58 -9.40
C TYR A 155 -16.02 -7.87 -10.63
N ALA A 156 -15.17 -7.33 -11.52
CA ALA A 156 -15.67 -6.66 -12.73
C ALA A 156 -15.95 -7.64 -13.88
N ASN A 157 -15.27 -8.80 -13.92
CA ASN A 157 -15.43 -9.81 -14.96
C ASN A 157 -16.35 -10.99 -14.58
N GLY A 158 -17.06 -10.93 -13.44
CA GLY A 158 -18.14 -11.87 -13.12
C GLY A 158 -17.74 -13.32 -12.78
N ASN A 159 -16.53 -13.54 -12.23
CA ASN A 159 -16.07 -14.90 -11.91
C ASN A 159 -16.43 -15.40 -10.49
N PHE A 160 -17.29 -14.69 -9.74
CA PHE A 160 -17.94 -15.17 -8.51
C PHE A 160 -19.31 -14.54 -8.30
#